data_AF-A0AAD3SA10-F1
#
_entry.id   AF-A0AAD3SA10-F1
#
_cell.length_a   1.000
_cell.length_b   1.000
_cell.length_c   1.000
_cell.angle_alpha   90.00
_cell.angle_beta   90.00
_cell.angle_gamma   90.00
#
_symmetry.space_group_name_H-M   'P 1'
#
loop_
_entity.id
_entity.type
_entity.pdbx_description
1 polymer ?
#
loop_
_entity_poly.entity_id
_entity_poly.type
_entity_poly.pdbx_seq_one_letter_code
_entity_poly.pdbx_strand_id
1 'polypeptide(L)'
;MRIWSQDVYISTPGASRSGVVAPGDLLASPSTSRDQSCPPSLAVKRLSLYTSRPTRIEPSAIPAVARLSSKHASSAMEEKPKLKLYSYWRSSCSWRVRIALNFKGLKYEYKAVNLLKGEQFSPEFTNLNPLGYVPVLVDGDLVVADSFAIIMYLEEKYPQRPLLPNDLQKRAVNYQAANIVSSNIQPLQNLAVLKYIEEKFNPDEKLPWVQCHIQKGFAALEKLLKVHGGKYATGNEVGLADVFLAPQIDAAIKKFSIDMVEFPLLNRLNDAYSELPEFQDAMPKKQPDAPNYAKS
;
A
#
# COMPACT_ATOMS: atom_id res chain seq x y z
N MET A 1 -18.79 -47.11 -3.67
CA MET A 1 -17.46 -47.67 -3.38
C MET A 1 -16.91 -46.92 -2.17
N ARG A 2 -16.26 -47.64 -1.24
CA ARG A 2 -16.42 -47.52 0.23
C ARG A 2 -15.79 -46.28 0.89
N ILE A 3 -16.52 -45.77 1.88
CA ILE A 3 -16.08 -44.97 3.04
C ILE A 3 -15.38 -45.93 4.03
N TRP A 4 -14.29 -45.48 4.68
CA TRP A 4 -13.92 -45.95 6.02
C TRP A 4 -13.34 -44.81 6.85
N SER A 5 -14.07 -44.45 7.90
CA SER A 5 -13.60 -43.84 9.14
C SER A 5 -13.31 -44.99 10.12
N GLN A 6 -12.26 -44.88 10.94
CA GLN A 6 -12.18 -45.57 12.23
C GLN A 6 -11.43 -44.71 13.25
N ASP A 7 -12.21 -44.22 14.22
CA ASP A 7 -11.78 -43.83 15.56
C ASP A 7 -11.42 -45.09 16.37
N VAL A 8 -10.41 -44.98 17.25
CA VAL A 8 -10.14 -45.97 18.30
C VAL A 8 -10.14 -45.27 19.66
N TYR A 9 -11.15 -45.60 20.46
CA TYR A 9 -11.23 -45.38 21.90
C TYR A 9 -10.69 -46.63 22.62
N ILE A 10 -9.86 -46.46 23.65
CA ILE A 10 -9.63 -47.49 24.68
C ILE A 10 -9.72 -46.83 26.06
N SER A 11 -10.56 -47.44 26.90
CA SER A 11 -10.90 -47.11 28.28
C SER A 11 -9.96 -47.73 29.32
N THR A 12 -9.90 -47.10 30.50
CA THR A 12 -9.15 -47.41 31.76
C THR A 12 -9.66 -48.64 32.53
N PRO A 13 -9.01 -49.11 33.63
CA PRO A 13 -9.41 -48.64 34.99
C PRO A 13 -8.37 -48.70 36.17
N GLY A 14 -8.42 -47.69 37.06
CA GLY A 14 -8.41 -47.78 38.56
C GLY A 14 -7.08 -48.02 39.33
N ALA A 15 -6.83 -47.59 40.58
CA ALA A 15 -7.56 -46.81 41.60
C ALA A 15 -6.60 -46.43 42.78
N SER A 16 -6.79 -45.24 43.41
CA SER A 16 -6.64 -44.91 44.87
C SER A 16 -5.25 -45.07 45.58
N ARG A 17 -4.76 -44.30 46.57
CA ARG A 17 -5.27 -43.42 47.66
C ARG A 17 -4.12 -42.52 48.22
N SER A 18 -4.50 -41.34 48.77
CA SER A 18 -4.02 -40.60 49.97
C SER A 18 -2.56 -40.16 50.17
N GLY A 19 -2.36 -38.87 50.51
CA GLY A 19 -1.19 -38.38 51.26
C GLY A 19 -1.00 -36.84 51.32
N VAL A 20 -1.62 -36.20 52.33
CA VAL A 20 -1.16 -35.07 53.20
C VAL A 20 -0.42 -33.82 52.65
N VAL A 21 -0.83 -32.67 53.19
CA VAL A 21 -0.47 -31.24 52.96
C VAL A 21 0.88 -30.81 53.57
N ALA A 22 1.60 -29.89 52.90
CA ALA A 22 2.33 -28.75 53.53
C ALA A 22 2.68 -27.65 52.49
N PRO A 23 2.69 -26.35 52.85
CA PRO A 23 2.94 -25.23 51.92
C PRO A 23 4.38 -24.68 52.00
N GLY A 24 4.89 -24.14 50.88
CA GLY A 24 6.19 -23.44 50.88
C GLY A 24 6.58 -22.91 49.50
N ASP A 25 6.47 -21.59 49.35
CA ASP A 25 7.27 -20.66 48.55
C ASP A 25 7.65 -21.02 47.10
N LEU A 26 6.88 -20.48 46.16
CA LEU A 26 7.29 -20.28 44.77
C LEU A 26 7.35 -18.76 44.47
N LEU A 27 8.57 -18.23 44.53
CA LEU A 27 8.94 -16.97 43.89
C LEU A 27 8.87 -17.17 42.38
N ALA A 28 7.76 -16.76 41.76
CA ALA A 28 7.66 -16.64 40.31
C ALA A 28 8.07 -15.22 39.90
N SER A 29 9.22 -15.10 39.24
CA SER A 29 9.61 -13.89 38.50
C SER A 29 8.65 -13.68 37.32
N PRO A 30 8.14 -12.48 37.04
CA PRO A 30 7.29 -12.26 35.89
C PRO A 30 8.15 -12.15 34.62
N SER A 31 8.05 -13.17 33.76
CA SER A 31 8.41 -13.04 32.35
C SER A 31 7.38 -12.12 31.69
N THR A 32 7.81 -10.94 31.25
CA THR A 32 6.97 -10.02 30.50
C THR A 32 7.09 -10.34 29.01
N SER A 33 6.24 -11.25 28.52
CA SER A 33 5.92 -11.28 27.10
C SER A 33 5.08 -10.02 26.81
N ARG A 34 5.70 -9.00 26.20
CA ARG A 34 4.95 -7.87 25.66
C ARG A 34 4.07 -8.39 24.52
N ASP A 35 2.78 -8.41 24.76
CA ASP A 35 1.78 -8.66 23.73
C ASP A 35 1.83 -7.49 22.73
N GLN A 36 2.39 -7.73 21.54
CA GLN A 36 2.52 -6.75 20.44
C GLN A 36 1.20 -6.58 19.69
N SER A 37 0.07 -6.47 20.40
CA SER A 37 -1.20 -6.17 19.76
C SER A 37 -1.25 -4.67 19.41
N CYS A 38 -1.50 -4.32 18.14
CA CYS A 38 -1.84 -2.94 17.78
C CYS A 38 -2.99 -2.44 18.66
N PRO A 39 -3.04 -1.13 18.97
CA PRO A 39 -4.17 -0.56 19.68
C PRO A 39 -5.47 -1.02 19.00
N PRO A 40 -6.47 -1.45 19.79
CA PRO A 40 -7.66 -2.11 19.26
C PRO A 40 -8.31 -1.23 18.19
N SER A 41 -8.65 -1.84 17.05
CA SER A 41 -9.39 -1.16 15.99
C SER A 41 -10.67 -0.58 16.59
N LEU A 42 -10.92 0.71 16.33
CA LEU A 42 -12.06 1.47 16.82
C LEU A 42 -13.33 0.62 16.86
N ALA A 43 -13.83 0.33 18.06
CA ALA A 43 -15.12 -0.29 18.25
C ALA A 43 -16.20 0.64 17.69
N VAL A 44 -16.70 0.32 16.50
CA VAL A 44 -17.88 0.98 15.93
C VAL A 44 -19.05 0.67 16.86
N LYS A 45 -19.57 1.69 17.54
CA LYS A 45 -20.83 1.57 18.27
C LYS A 45 -21.90 1.10 17.29
N ARG A 46 -22.49 -0.06 17.60
CA ARG A 46 -23.52 -0.74 16.82
C ARG A 46 -24.72 0.20 16.60
N LEU A 47 -24.83 0.83 15.43
CA LEU A 47 -26.09 1.43 15.01
C LEU A 47 -27.07 0.31 14.69
N SER A 48 -28.23 0.34 15.36
CA SER A 48 -29.37 -0.52 15.06
C SER A 48 -29.84 -0.24 13.63
N LEU A 49 -29.64 -1.21 12.73
CA LEU A 49 -30.18 -1.14 11.36
C LEU A 49 -31.61 -1.66 11.38
N TYR A 50 -32.55 -0.74 11.13
CA TYR A 50 -33.95 -1.06 10.86
C TYR A 50 -34.03 -1.73 9.49
N THR A 51 -34.39 -3.01 9.44
CA THR A 51 -34.54 -3.75 8.18
C THR A 51 -35.95 -3.53 7.62
N SER A 52 -36.09 -2.65 6.64
CA SER A 52 -37.25 -2.64 5.74
C SER A 52 -36.97 -3.53 4.54
N ARG A 53 -37.91 -4.43 4.21
CA ARG A 53 -37.80 -5.34 3.05
C ARG A 53 -37.66 -4.56 1.73
N PRO A 54 -36.78 -4.96 0.80
CA PRO A 54 -36.75 -4.37 -0.53
C PRO A 54 -37.94 -4.89 -1.36
N THR A 55 -38.70 -3.97 -1.94
CA THR A 55 -39.65 -4.26 -3.02
C THR A 55 -38.88 -4.54 -4.31
N ARG A 56 -39.29 -5.59 -5.01
CA ARG A 56 -38.76 -6.02 -6.31
C ARG A 56 -39.07 -4.94 -7.36
N ILE A 57 -38.04 -4.32 -7.92
CA ILE A 57 -38.15 -3.45 -9.09
C ILE A 57 -37.86 -4.33 -10.32
N GLU A 58 -38.84 -4.46 -11.20
CA GLU A 58 -38.69 -5.13 -12.51
C GLU A 58 -37.84 -4.24 -13.45
N PRO A 59 -36.94 -4.82 -14.28
CA PRO A 59 -36.08 -4.05 -15.17
C PRO A 59 -36.89 -3.48 -16.36
N SER A 60 -36.90 -2.15 -16.50
CA SER A 60 -37.37 -1.50 -17.72
C SER A 60 -36.30 -1.58 -18.81
N ALA A 61 -36.75 -1.85 -20.03
CA ALA A 61 -35.89 -2.01 -21.21
C ALA A 61 -35.14 -0.72 -21.55
N ILE A 62 -33.82 -0.82 -21.68
CA ILE A 62 -32.94 0.24 -22.18
C ILE A 62 -33.09 0.32 -23.71
N PRO A 63 -33.37 1.48 -24.33
CA PRO A 63 -33.37 1.59 -25.78
C PRO A 63 -31.95 1.54 -26.34
N ALA A 64 -31.78 0.83 -27.45
CA ALA A 64 -30.53 0.73 -28.19
C ALA A 64 -30.03 2.11 -28.67
N VAL A 65 -28.77 2.41 -28.39
CA VAL A 65 -28.08 3.61 -28.86
C VAL A 65 -27.80 3.50 -30.36
N ALA A 66 -28.30 4.45 -31.14
CA ALA A 66 -28.07 4.54 -32.57
C ALA A 66 -26.58 4.83 -32.89
N ARG A 67 -25.99 4.04 -33.78
CA ARG A 67 -24.66 4.28 -34.35
C ARG A 67 -24.70 5.52 -35.26
N LEU A 68 -24.04 6.59 -34.85
CA LEU A 68 -23.68 7.68 -35.75
C LEU A 68 -22.31 7.37 -36.38
N SER A 69 -22.33 7.17 -37.69
CA SER A 69 -21.15 7.11 -38.55
C SER A 69 -20.61 8.53 -38.74
N SER A 70 -19.35 8.77 -38.41
CA SER A 70 -18.61 9.94 -38.93
C SER A 70 -17.51 9.47 -39.89
N LYS A 71 -17.54 10.03 -41.11
CA LYS A 71 -16.50 9.87 -42.12
C LYS A 71 -15.43 10.94 -41.90
N HIS A 72 -14.18 10.49 -41.86
CA HIS A 72 -12.92 11.08 -42.31
C HIS A 72 -12.75 12.62 -42.35
N ALA A 73 -11.74 13.11 -41.63
CA ALA A 73 -10.90 14.23 -42.09
C ALA A 73 -9.46 14.12 -41.52
N SER A 74 -8.52 13.82 -42.42
CA SER A 74 -7.15 14.32 -42.58
C SER A 74 -6.28 14.70 -41.37
N SER A 75 -5.25 13.87 -41.14
CA SER A 75 -3.83 14.23 -40.95
C SER A 75 -3.52 15.48 -40.10
N ALA A 76 -3.35 15.27 -38.79
CA ALA A 76 -2.48 16.07 -37.94
C ALA A 76 -1.35 15.15 -37.44
N MET A 77 -0.11 15.64 -37.42
CA MET A 77 0.98 14.96 -36.74
C MET A 77 0.56 14.70 -35.30
N GLU A 78 0.45 13.43 -34.93
CA GLU A 78 0.02 13.00 -33.60
C GLU A 78 1.12 13.37 -32.61
N GLU A 79 1.05 14.60 -32.08
CA GLU A 79 1.87 15.03 -30.95
C GLU A 79 1.53 14.09 -29.80
N LYS A 80 2.45 13.16 -29.48
CA LYS A 80 2.23 12.16 -28.43
C LYS A 80 1.67 12.88 -27.19
N PRO A 81 0.50 12.46 -26.67
CA PRO A 81 -0.09 13.14 -25.55
C PRO A 81 0.91 13.18 -24.40
N LYS A 82 1.26 14.39 -23.98
CA LYS A 82 2.23 14.62 -22.92
C LYS A 82 1.63 14.12 -21.62
N LEU A 83 2.17 13.03 -21.07
CA LEU A 83 1.81 12.52 -19.75
C LEU A 83 1.90 13.65 -18.72
N LYS A 84 0.87 13.82 -17.87
CA LYS A 84 0.89 14.78 -16.76
C LYS A 84 0.69 14.03 -15.45
N LEU A 85 1.59 14.20 -14.50
CA LEU A 85 1.50 13.63 -13.17
C LEU A 85 1.18 14.72 -12.16
N TYR A 86 -0.04 14.69 -11.62
CA TYR A 86 -0.38 15.47 -10.43
C TYR A 86 0.20 14.79 -9.20
N SER A 87 1.12 15.49 -8.53
CA SER A 87 2.00 14.93 -7.52
C SER A 87 2.22 15.91 -6.37
N TYR A 88 2.58 15.36 -5.22
CA TYR A 88 3.14 16.11 -4.10
C TYR A 88 4.52 15.55 -3.77
N TRP A 89 5.52 16.42 -3.55
CA TRP A 89 6.92 16.01 -3.39
C TRP A 89 7.10 14.92 -2.34
N ARG A 90 6.40 15.05 -1.19
CA ARG A 90 6.51 14.14 -0.03
C ARG A 90 5.45 13.03 0.00
N SER A 91 4.61 12.90 -1.03
CA SER A 91 3.61 11.82 -1.10
C SER A 91 4.28 10.50 -1.50
N SER A 92 4.16 9.48 -0.66
CA SER A 92 4.70 8.14 -0.96
C SER A 92 3.98 7.50 -2.16
N CYS A 93 2.66 7.67 -2.29
CA CYS A 93 1.91 7.18 -3.44
C CYS A 93 2.35 7.85 -4.75
N SER A 94 2.59 9.16 -4.73
CA SER A 94 3.11 9.88 -5.91
C SER A 94 4.54 9.45 -6.23
N TRP A 95 5.37 9.21 -5.20
CA TRP A 95 6.73 8.72 -5.37
C TRP A 95 6.78 7.37 -6.11
N ARG A 96 5.88 6.41 -5.81
CA ARG A 96 5.78 5.14 -6.55
C ARG A 96 5.63 5.37 -8.05
N VAL A 97 4.73 6.27 -8.44
CA VAL A 97 4.46 6.57 -9.86
C VAL A 97 5.66 7.28 -10.50
N ARG A 98 6.34 8.17 -9.78
CA ARG A 98 7.59 8.79 -10.27
C ARG A 98 8.67 7.74 -10.56
N ILE A 99 8.86 6.78 -9.65
CA ILE A 99 9.79 5.67 -9.86
C ILE A 99 9.40 4.89 -11.11
N ALA A 100 8.13 4.51 -11.26
CA ALA A 100 7.67 3.73 -12.41
C ALA A 100 7.85 4.47 -13.74
N LEU A 101 7.52 5.77 -13.79
CA LEU A 101 7.74 6.61 -14.98
C LEU A 101 9.23 6.73 -15.33
N ASN A 102 10.07 7.01 -14.34
CA ASN A 102 11.52 7.11 -14.52
C ASN A 102 12.11 5.77 -14.98
N PHE A 103 11.72 4.66 -14.34
CA PHE A 103 12.15 3.32 -14.68
C PHE A 103 11.79 2.98 -16.13
N LYS A 104 10.57 3.28 -16.55
CA LYS A 104 10.14 3.06 -17.94
C LYS A 104 10.69 4.08 -18.94
N GLY A 105 11.46 5.08 -18.51
CA GLY A 105 12.00 6.13 -19.37
C GLY A 105 10.92 7.05 -19.95
N LEU A 106 9.78 7.17 -19.29
CA LEU A 106 8.64 7.95 -19.76
C LEU A 106 8.78 9.41 -19.31
N LYS A 107 8.83 10.33 -20.28
CA LYS A 107 8.80 11.76 -20.00
C LYS A 107 7.39 12.18 -19.61
N TYR A 108 7.29 13.00 -18.58
CA TYR A 108 6.02 13.52 -18.09
C TYR A 108 6.16 14.96 -17.60
N GLU A 109 5.06 15.68 -17.58
CA GLU A 109 4.93 16.97 -16.92
C GLU A 109 4.58 16.79 -15.45
N TYR A 110 5.37 17.37 -14.55
CA TYR A 110 5.06 17.38 -13.13
C TYR A 110 4.08 18.52 -12.81
N LYS A 111 2.91 18.19 -12.28
CA LYS A 111 1.92 19.15 -11.76
C LYS A 111 1.90 19.07 -10.24
N ALA A 112 2.45 20.09 -9.57
CA ALA A 112 2.48 20.15 -8.12
C ALA A 112 1.06 20.36 -7.54
N VAL A 113 0.75 19.65 -6.46
CA VAL A 113 -0.48 19.82 -5.66
C VAL A 113 -0.09 19.89 -4.19
N ASN A 114 -0.23 21.06 -3.58
CA ASN A 114 0.22 21.31 -2.22
C ASN A 114 -0.79 20.79 -1.18
N LEU A 115 -0.49 19.62 -0.60
CA LEU A 115 -1.35 18.98 0.39
C LEU A 115 -1.48 19.73 1.72
N LEU A 116 -0.51 20.60 2.05
CA LEU A 116 -0.55 21.41 3.27
C LEU A 116 -1.49 22.62 3.11
N LYS A 117 -1.63 23.12 1.87
CA LYS A 117 -2.57 24.20 1.54
C LYS A 117 -3.98 23.70 1.18
N GLY A 118 -4.17 22.38 1.11
CA GLY A 118 -5.47 21.79 0.78
C GLY A 118 -5.84 21.86 -0.71
N GLU A 119 -4.87 22.07 -1.61
CA GLU A 119 -5.12 22.22 -3.06
C GLU A 119 -5.80 20.99 -3.69
N GLN A 120 -5.64 19.81 -3.06
CA GLN A 120 -6.31 18.57 -3.44
C GLN A 120 -7.84 18.59 -3.25
N PHE A 121 -8.38 19.60 -2.57
CA PHE A 121 -9.82 19.80 -2.39
C PHE A 121 -10.39 20.91 -3.28
N SER A 122 -9.56 21.50 -4.15
CA SER A 122 -10.03 22.47 -5.14
C SER A 122 -11.03 21.85 -6.13
N PRO A 123 -12.01 22.61 -6.65
CA PRO A 123 -12.91 22.13 -7.70
C PRO A 123 -12.15 21.58 -8.92
N GLU A 124 -11.03 22.23 -9.29
CA GLU A 124 -10.20 21.83 -10.42
C GLU A 124 -9.57 20.45 -10.19
N PHE A 125 -9.05 20.17 -9.00
CA PHE A 125 -8.44 18.88 -8.70
C PHE A 125 -9.49 17.78 -8.46
N THR A 126 -10.59 18.10 -7.77
CA THR A 126 -11.65 17.12 -7.47
C THR A 126 -12.41 16.69 -8.72
N ASN A 127 -12.43 17.51 -9.78
CA ASN A 127 -12.89 17.09 -11.10
C ASN A 127 -12.00 15.99 -11.73
N LEU A 128 -10.71 15.92 -11.35
CA LEU A 128 -9.80 14.85 -11.78
C LEU A 128 -9.88 13.63 -10.87
N ASN A 129 -9.94 13.85 -9.56
CA ASN A 129 -10.08 12.77 -8.57
C ASN A 129 -11.02 13.21 -7.43
N PRO A 130 -12.28 12.74 -7.42
CA PRO A 130 -13.26 13.10 -6.40
C PRO A 130 -12.85 12.74 -4.97
N LEU A 131 -11.92 11.79 -4.78
CA LEU A 131 -11.39 11.44 -3.46
C LEU A 131 -10.40 12.49 -2.92
N GLY A 132 -9.94 13.42 -3.75
CA GLY A 132 -8.97 14.44 -3.33
C GLY A 132 -7.61 13.87 -2.95
N TYR A 133 -7.18 12.78 -3.57
CA TYR A 133 -5.86 12.18 -3.33
C TYR A 133 -4.92 12.34 -4.54
N VAL A 134 -3.64 12.54 -4.25
CA VAL A 134 -2.55 12.37 -5.21
C VAL A 134 -1.96 10.95 -5.08
N PRO A 135 -1.44 10.34 -6.15
CA PRO A 135 -1.27 10.89 -7.50
C PRO A 135 -2.51 10.77 -8.40
N VAL A 136 -2.51 11.57 -9.46
CA VAL A 136 -3.36 11.40 -10.64
C VAL A 136 -2.48 11.49 -11.89
N LEU A 137 -2.60 10.53 -12.79
CA LEU A 137 -1.96 10.54 -14.10
C LEU A 137 -3.00 10.93 -15.16
N VAL A 138 -2.65 11.89 -16.02
CA VAL A 138 -3.41 12.23 -17.22
C VAL A 138 -2.60 11.83 -18.45
N ASP A 139 -3.23 11.08 -19.35
CA ASP A 139 -2.66 10.59 -20.60
C ASP A 139 -3.66 10.81 -21.74
N GLY A 140 -3.51 11.93 -22.45
CA GLY A 140 -4.52 12.41 -23.39
C GLY A 140 -5.82 12.71 -22.65
N ASP A 141 -6.90 12.07 -23.09
CA ASP A 141 -8.23 12.20 -22.49
C ASP A 141 -8.46 11.26 -21.28
N LEU A 142 -7.53 10.32 -21.04
CA LEU A 142 -7.66 9.38 -19.93
C LEU A 142 -7.10 9.99 -18.64
N VAL A 143 -7.89 9.90 -17.58
CA VAL A 143 -7.49 10.25 -16.22
C VAL A 143 -7.49 8.98 -15.37
N VAL A 144 -6.34 8.65 -14.77
CA VAL A 144 -6.19 7.51 -13.87
C VAL A 144 -5.70 8.03 -12.52
N ALA A 145 -6.50 7.82 -11.48
CA ALA A 145 -6.10 8.03 -10.09
C ALA A 145 -5.74 6.68 -9.44
N ASP A 146 -5.12 6.72 -8.25
CA ASP A 146 -4.57 5.57 -7.52
C ASP A 146 -3.21 5.07 -8.05
N SER A 147 -2.20 5.02 -7.16
CA SER A 147 -0.83 4.67 -7.56
C SER A 147 -0.69 3.25 -8.12
N PHE A 148 -1.49 2.29 -7.65
CA PHE A 148 -1.44 0.92 -8.13
C PHE A 148 -2.09 0.83 -9.51
N ALA A 149 -3.28 1.40 -9.68
CA ALA A 149 -3.98 1.43 -10.97
C ALA A 149 -3.14 2.15 -12.04
N ILE A 150 -2.53 3.29 -11.70
CA ILE A 150 -1.62 4.01 -12.61
C ILE A 150 -0.45 3.11 -13.05
N ILE A 151 0.21 2.40 -12.13
CA ILE A 151 1.36 1.57 -12.50
C ILE A 151 0.93 0.39 -13.37
N MET A 152 -0.23 -0.23 -13.08
CA MET A 152 -0.77 -1.29 -13.94
C MET A 152 -1.10 -0.79 -15.35
N TYR A 153 -1.69 0.40 -15.46
CA TYR A 153 -1.91 1.05 -16.75
C TYR A 153 -0.59 1.26 -17.52
N LEU A 154 0.46 1.72 -16.83
CA LEU A 154 1.78 1.90 -17.44
C LEU A 154 2.44 0.57 -17.85
N GLU A 155 2.21 -0.51 -17.10
CA GLU A 155 2.68 -1.86 -17.48
C GLU A 155 2.04 -2.32 -18.79
N GLU A 156 0.74 -2.10 -18.98
CA GLU A 156 0.02 -2.51 -20.18
C GLU A 156 0.35 -1.62 -21.39
N LYS A 157 0.38 -0.30 -21.21
CA LYS A 157 0.60 0.65 -22.32
C LYS A 157 2.07 0.74 -22.75
N TYR A 158 3.02 0.55 -21.82
CA TYR A 158 4.46 0.72 -22.06
C TYR A 158 5.27 -0.53 -21.62
N PRO A 159 5.23 -1.62 -22.41
CA PRO A 159 5.77 -2.92 -22.01
C PRO A 159 7.30 -3.08 -22.11
N GLN A 160 8.04 -2.10 -22.65
CA GLN A 160 9.46 -2.28 -23.05
C GLN A 160 10.45 -2.42 -21.89
N ARG A 161 10.01 -2.20 -20.64
CA ARG A 161 10.78 -2.46 -19.41
C ARG A 161 9.79 -2.80 -18.29
N PRO A 162 9.39 -4.08 -18.17
CA PRO A 162 8.30 -4.47 -17.29
C PRO A 162 8.75 -4.40 -15.82
N LEU A 163 7.83 -3.99 -14.95
CA LEU A 163 7.94 -4.13 -13.49
C LEU A 163 7.33 -5.44 -13.00
N LEU A 164 6.66 -6.19 -13.88
CA LEU A 164 6.10 -7.49 -13.56
C LEU A 164 6.87 -8.60 -14.27
N PRO A 165 7.35 -9.62 -13.54
CA PRO A 165 7.98 -10.76 -14.17
C PRO A 165 6.95 -11.59 -14.95
N ASN A 166 7.40 -12.24 -16.01
CA ASN A 166 6.56 -13.17 -16.80
C ASN A 166 6.15 -14.41 -15.99
N ASP A 167 6.98 -14.81 -15.02
CA ASP A 167 6.66 -15.92 -14.13
C ASP A 167 5.44 -15.60 -13.25
N LEU A 168 4.42 -16.46 -13.32
CA LEU A 168 3.15 -16.23 -12.64
C LEU A 168 3.30 -16.16 -11.12
N GLN A 169 4.16 -17.00 -10.52
CA GLN A 169 4.32 -17.06 -9.08
C GLN A 169 5.00 -15.78 -8.57
N LYS A 170 6.11 -15.37 -9.19
CA LYS A 170 6.79 -14.11 -8.85
C LYS A 170 5.88 -12.91 -9.09
N ARG A 171 5.03 -12.94 -10.12
CA ARG A 171 4.07 -11.87 -10.39
C ARG A 171 3.01 -11.78 -9.29
N ALA A 172 2.50 -12.91 -8.81
CA ALA A 172 1.57 -12.95 -7.67
C ALA A 172 2.21 -12.40 -6.39
N VAL A 173 3.47 -12.74 -6.11
CA VAL A 173 4.23 -12.21 -4.95
C VAL A 173 4.43 -10.70 -5.07
N ASN A 174 4.72 -10.19 -6.28
CA ASN A 174 4.81 -8.76 -6.53
C ASN A 174 3.51 -8.03 -6.20
N TYR A 175 2.37 -8.55 -6.68
CA TYR A 175 1.06 -7.99 -6.34
C TYR A 175 0.78 -8.03 -4.85
N GLN A 176 1.10 -9.15 -4.18
CA GLN A 176 0.89 -9.31 -2.75
C GLN A 176 1.72 -8.31 -1.94
N ALA A 177 3.03 -8.20 -2.23
CA ALA A 177 3.92 -7.28 -1.54
C ALA A 177 3.50 -5.82 -1.75
N ALA A 178 3.19 -5.43 -3.00
CA ALA A 178 2.68 -4.11 -3.30
C ALA A 178 1.34 -3.82 -2.57
N ASN A 179 0.43 -4.80 -2.49
CA ASN A 179 -0.84 -4.66 -1.77
C ASN A 179 -0.70 -4.59 -0.25
N ILE A 180 0.26 -5.28 0.35
CA ILE A 180 0.55 -5.12 1.78
C ILE A 180 0.88 -3.64 2.04
N VAL A 181 1.72 -3.04 1.21
CA VAL A 181 2.07 -1.62 1.34
C VAL A 181 0.87 -0.71 1.02
N SER A 182 0.15 -0.92 -0.08
CA SER A 182 -0.88 0.00 -0.56
C SER A 182 -2.19 -0.07 0.22
N SER A 183 -2.49 -1.20 0.84
CA SER A 183 -3.81 -1.46 1.44
C SER A 183 -3.72 -1.67 2.96
N ASN A 184 -2.59 -2.17 3.48
CA ASN A 184 -2.45 -2.51 4.90
C ASN A 184 -1.50 -1.59 5.68
N ILE A 185 -0.67 -0.80 4.98
CA ILE A 185 0.25 0.15 5.63
C ILE A 185 -0.12 1.58 5.27
N GLN A 186 0.02 1.96 4.00
CA GLN A 186 -0.05 3.37 3.59
C GLN A 186 -1.36 4.07 3.96
N PRO A 187 -2.55 3.47 3.79
CA PRO A 187 -3.81 4.13 4.14
C PRO A 187 -3.93 4.43 5.64
N LEU A 188 -3.34 3.59 6.49
CA LEU A 188 -3.41 3.71 7.95
C LEU A 188 -2.43 4.75 8.51
N GLN A 189 -1.44 5.19 7.72
CA GLN A 189 -0.47 6.22 8.09
C GLN A 189 -0.61 7.50 7.23
N ASN A 190 -1.67 7.60 6.43
CA ASN A 190 -1.85 8.72 5.51
C ASN A 190 -2.23 10.01 6.27
N LEU A 191 -2.09 11.17 5.61
CA LEU A 191 -2.30 12.47 6.26
C LEU A 191 -3.72 12.61 6.85
N ALA A 192 -4.76 12.10 6.19
CA ALA A 192 -6.14 12.22 6.64
C ALA A 192 -6.38 11.44 7.94
N VAL A 193 -5.90 10.20 8.02
CA VAL A 193 -5.98 9.37 9.23
C VAL A 193 -5.19 9.99 10.37
N LEU A 194 -3.97 10.47 10.09
CA LEU A 194 -3.15 11.08 11.14
C LEU A 194 -3.75 12.39 11.68
N LYS A 195 -4.35 13.22 10.82
CA LYS A 195 -5.09 14.41 11.26
C LYS A 195 -6.30 14.03 12.10
N TYR A 196 -7.05 13.01 11.68
CA TYR A 196 -8.20 12.52 12.44
C TYR A 196 -7.81 12.03 13.84
N ILE A 197 -6.71 11.28 13.97
CA ILE A 197 -6.19 10.84 15.28
C ILE A 197 -5.81 12.04 16.15
N GLU A 198 -5.07 13.00 15.57
CA GLU A 198 -4.62 14.22 16.24
C GLU A 198 -5.79 15.11 16.71
N GLU A 199 -6.88 15.20 15.93
CA GLU A 199 -8.04 16.03 16.24
C GLU A 199 -9.07 15.37 17.17
N LYS A 200 -9.24 14.04 17.09
CA LYS A 200 -10.30 13.30 17.79
C LYS A 200 -9.83 12.49 19.00
N PHE A 201 -8.53 12.25 19.09
CA PHE A 201 -7.91 11.47 20.15
C PHE A 201 -6.71 12.24 20.73
N ASN A 202 -5.81 11.54 21.41
CA ASN A 202 -4.57 12.14 21.90
C ASN A 202 -3.53 12.19 20.75
N PRO A 203 -2.93 13.36 20.44
CA PRO A 203 -1.84 13.48 19.47
C PRO A 203 -0.68 12.50 19.68
N ASP A 204 -0.42 12.08 20.92
CA ASP A 204 0.63 11.12 21.26
C ASP A 204 0.36 9.71 20.72
N GLU A 205 -0.89 9.38 20.38
CA GLU A 205 -1.27 8.07 19.81
C GLU A 205 -0.93 7.94 18.32
N LYS A 206 -0.66 9.05 17.64
CA LYS A 206 -0.40 9.09 16.19
C LYS A 206 0.82 8.27 15.81
N LEU A 207 1.92 8.41 16.56
CA LEU A 207 3.16 7.70 16.25
C LEU A 207 3.06 6.20 16.58
N PRO A 208 2.60 5.78 17.78
CA PRO A 208 2.38 4.37 18.09
C PRO A 208 1.44 3.67 17.10
N TRP A 209 0.36 4.32 16.68
CA TRP A 209 -0.55 3.81 15.66
C TRP A 209 0.17 3.49 14.35
N VAL A 210 0.91 4.47 13.82
CA VAL A 210 1.66 4.29 12.57
C VAL A 210 2.71 3.20 12.72
N GLN A 211 3.48 3.24 13.81
CA GLN A 211 4.55 2.28 14.04
C GLN A 211 4.02 0.85 14.06
N CYS A 212 2.90 0.60 14.75
CA CYS A 212 2.32 -0.73 14.78
C CYS A 212 1.93 -1.26 13.40
N HIS A 213 1.27 -0.42 12.59
CA HIS A 213 0.86 -0.84 11.24
C HIS A 213 2.04 -1.02 10.29
N ILE A 214 3.08 -0.19 10.39
CA ILE A 214 4.32 -0.40 9.63
C ILE A 214 4.99 -1.70 10.07
N GLN A 215 5.23 -1.91 11.36
CA GLN A 215 5.92 -3.09 11.89
C GLN A 215 5.19 -4.38 11.51
N LYS A 216 3.87 -4.43 11.67
CA LYS A 216 3.06 -5.58 11.25
C LYS A 216 3.19 -5.86 9.75
N GLY A 217 3.13 -4.81 8.93
CA GLY A 217 3.29 -4.94 7.48
C GLY A 217 4.70 -5.37 7.08
N PHE A 218 5.72 -4.82 7.74
CA PHE A 218 7.13 -5.14 7.50
C PHE A 218 7.46 -6.57 7.91
N ALA A 219 6.95 -7.05 9.05
CA ALA A 219 7.09 -8.44 9.45
C ALA A 219 6.49 -9.41 8.42
N ALA A 220 5.32 -9.07 7.85
CA ALA A 220 4.71 -9.86 6.79
C ALA A 220 5.53 -9.84 5.49
N LEU A 221 6.03 -8.67 5.09
CA LEU A 221 6.88 -8.51 3.89
C LEU A 221 8.22 -9.21 4.03
N GLU A 222 8.89 -9.09 5.17
CA GLU A 222 10.14 -9.76 5.50
C GLU A 222 10.00 -11.27 5.33
N LYS A 223 8.93 -11.86 5.89
CA LYS A 223 8.62 -13.29 5.76
C LYS A 223 8.29 -13.69 4.32
N LEU A 224 7.45 -12.90 3.64
CA LEU A 224 7.01 -13.18 2.27
C LEU A 224 8.20 -13.17 1.30
N LEU A 225 9.05 -12.14 1.38
CA LEU A 225 10.10 -11.91 0.39
C LEU A 225 11.35 -12.74 0.65
N LYS A 226 11.57 -13.24 1.88
CA LYS A 226 12.75 -14.07 2.21
C LYS A 226 12.95 -15.28 1.29
N VAL A 227 11.86 -15.88 0.82
CA VAL A 227 11.91 -17.08 -0.06
C VAL A 227 11.97 -16.75 -1.56
N HIS A 228 11.71 -15.50 -1.94
CA HIS A 228 11.67 -15.05 -3.34
C HIS A 228 12.76 -14.02 -3.68
N GLY A 229 13.44 -13.49 -2.66
CA GLY A 229 14.37 -12.39 -2.78
C GLY A 229 15.62 -12.74 -3.60
N GLY A 230 16.20 -11.71 -4.21
CA GLY A 230 17.51 -11.74 -4.85
C GLY A 230 18.19 -10.39 -4.63
N LYS A 231 18.78 -9.83 -5.68
CA LYS A 231 19.26 -8.43 -5.66
C LYS A 231 18.14 -7.46 -5.23
N TYR A 232 16.92 -7.70 -5.70
CA TYR A 232 15.69 -6.95 -5.43
C TYR A 232 14.63 -7.87 -4.79
N ALA A 233 13.42 -7.36 -4.55
CA ALA A 233 12.40 -7.99 -3.71
C ALA A 233 12.00 -9.40 -4.18
N THR A 234 11.98 -9.64 -5.50
CA THR A 234 11.49 -10.91 -6.09
C THR A 234 12.45 -11.52 -7.13
N GLY A 235 13.74 -11.14 -7.08
CA GLY A 235 14.77 -11.66 -7.98
C GLY A 235 15.91 -10.67 -8.22
N ASN A 236 16.50 -10.73 -9.40
CA ASN A 236 17.65 -9.89 -9.77
C ASN A 236 17.28 -8.65 -10.60
N GLU A 237 16.00 -8.48 -10.91
CA GLU A 237 15.44 -7.33 -11.60
C GLU A 237 14.47 -6.58 -10.69
N VAL A 238 14.37 -5.26 -10.88
CA VAL A 238 13.42 -4.41 -10.17
C VAL A 238 12.00 -4.77 -10.60
N GLY A 239 11.13 -5.02 -9.62
CA GLY A 239 9.72 -5.31 -9.84
C GLY A 239 8.77 -4.32 -9.17
N LEU A 240 7.48 -4.58 -9.33
CA LEU A 240 6.39 -3.80 -8.72
C LEU A 240 6.55 -3.71 -7.20
N ALA A 241 6.95 -4.80 -6.54
CA ALA A 241 7.19 -4.80 -5.09
C ALA A 241 8.21 -3.72 -4.69
N ASP A 242 9.32 -3.61 -5.42
CA ASP A 242 10.40 -2.66 -5.14
C ASP A 242 9.92 -1.21 -5.24
N VAL A 243 9.10 -0.90 -6.26
CA VAL A 243 8.49 0.41 -6.47
C VAL A 243 7.62 0.84 -5.28
N PHE A 244 6.92 -0.11 -4.66
CA PHE A 244 6.08 0.15 -3.48
C PHE A 244 6.88 0.20 -2.18
N LEU A 245 7.90 -0.65 -2.05
CA LEU A 245 8.75 -0.76 -0.87
C LEU A 245 9.63 0.47 -0.68
N ALA A 246 10.26 0.99 -1.74
CA ALA A 246 11.24 2.07 -1.61
C ALA A 246 10.68 3.32 -0.89
N PRO A 247 9.53 3.90 -1.30
CA PRO A 247 8.94 5.04 -0.57
C PRO A 247 8.47 4.69 0.84
N GLN A 248 8.05 3.43 1.07
CA GLN A 248 7.54 3.00 2.36
C GLN A 248 8.68 2.82 3.39
N ILE A 249 9.80 2.22 2.98
CA ILE A 249 10.96 2.04 3.85
C ILE A 249 11.60 3.40 4.18
N ASP A 250 11.75 4.29 3.19
CA ASP A 250 12.27 5.64 3.42
C ASP A 250 11.42 6.40 4.45
N ALA A 251 10.08 6.35 4.30
CA ALA A 251 9.17 6.98 5.25
C ALA A 251 9.24 6.32 6.65
N ALA A 252 9.32 5.00 6.73
CA ALA A 252 9.43 4.28 7.99
C ALA A 252 10.66 4.73 8.79
N ILE A 253 11.82 4.84 8.13
CA ILE A 253 13.08 5.27 8.76
C ILE A 253 13.03 6.76 9.11
N LYS A 254 12.76 7.63 8.11
CA LYS A 254 13.00 9.07 8.24
C LYS A 254 11.86 9.83 8.90
N LYS A 255 10.63 9.31 8.84
CA LYS A 255 9.44 10.00 9.35
C LYS A 255 8.88 9.36 10.60
N PHE A 256 8.99 8.04 10.73
CA PHE A 256 8.32 7.29 11.78
C PHE A 256 9.29 6.53 12.70
N SER A 257 10.60 6.74 12.53
CA SER A 257 11.66 6.24 13.41
C SER A 257 11.56 4.73 13.65
N ILE A 258 11.23 3.96 12.63
CA ILE A 258 11.22 2.49 12.69
C ILE A 258 12.66 1.99 12.72
N ASP A 259 12.97 1.15 13.71
CA ASP A 259 14.23 0.42 13.75
C ASP A 259 14.21 -0.70 12.71
N MET A 260 15.13 -0.63 11.76
CA MET A 260 15.24 -1.60 10.66
C MET A 260 16.07 -2.83 11.03
N VAL A 261 16.65 -2.90 12.24
CA VAL A 261 17.38 -4.10 12.72
C VAL A 261 16.48 -5.34 12.71
N GLU A 262 15.17 -5.17 12.99
CA GLU A 262 14.18 -6.26 12.94
C GLU A 262 13.81 -6.69 11.51
N PHE A 263 14.19 -5.92 10.49
CA PHE A 263 13.82 -6.12 9.08
C PHE A 263 15.05 -6.10 8.15
N PRO A 264 16.00 -7.03 8.33
CA PRO A 264 17.29 -7.00 7.62
C PRO A 264 17.15 -7.12 6.10
N LEU A 265 16.18 -7.88 5.58
CA LEU A 265 15.93 -7.96 4.13
C LEU A 265 15.43 -6.63 3.60
N LEU A 266 14.45 -6.01 4.27
CA LEU A 266 13.95 -4.69 3.85
C LEU A 266 15.04 -3.61 3.95
N ASN A 267 15.89 -3.67 4.97
CA ASN A 267 17.02 -2.75 5.10
C ASN A 267 18.02 -2.90 3.94
N ARG A 268 18.41 -4.13 3.61
CA ARG A 268 19.25 -4.42 2.44
C ARG A 268 18.62 -3.95 1.13
N LEU A 269 17.30 -4.12 0.98
CA LEU A 269 16.58 -3.63 -0.19
C LEU A 269 16.63 -2.10 -0.29
N ASN A 270 16.49 -1.40 0.83
CA ASN A 270 16.64 0.07 0.86
C ASN A 270 18.02 0.51 0.35
N ASP A 271 19.09 -0.17 0.76
CA ASP A 271 20.44 0.08 0.24
C ASP A 271 20.54 -0.24 -1.26
N ALA A 272 19.92 -1.34 -1.72
CA ALA A 272 19.90 -1.67 -3.14
C ALA A 272 19.14 -0.63 -4.00
N TYR A 273 18.10 -0.01 -3.44
CA TYR A 273 17.33 1.03 -4.13
C TYR A 273 18.07 2.37 -4.18
N SER A 274 18.93 2.67 -3.19
CA SER A 274 19.69 3.93 -3.19
C SER A 274 20.69 4.01 -4.33
N GLU A 275 21.11 2.89 -4.89
CA GLU A 275 22.06 2.83 -6.00
C GLU A 275 21.41 3.00 -7.39
N LEU A 276 20.08 3.04 -7.47
CA LEU A 276 19.36 3.11 -8.75
C LEU A 276 19.04 4.57 -9.15
N PRO A 277 19.52 5.05 -10.31
CA PRO A 277 19.26 6.42 -10.76
C PRO A 277 17.77 6.77 -10.81
N GLU A 278 16.93 5.85 -11.29
CA GLU A 278 15.49 6.10 -11.46
C GLU A 278 14.77 6.29 -10.12
N PHE A 279 15.29 5.65 -9.06
CA PHE A 279 14.81 5.81 -7.68
C PHE A 279 15.35 7.08 -7.05
N GLN A 280 16.64 7.38 -7.26
CA GLN A 280 17.27 8.61 -6.80
C GLN A 280 16.59 9.86 -7.37
N ASP A 281 16.25 9.85 -8.65
CA ASP A 281 15.60 10.97 -9.34
C ASP A 281 14.14 11.18 -8.91
N ALA A 282 13.50 10.11 -8.42
CA ALA A 282 12.15 10.17 -7.87
C ALA A 282 12.10 10.65 -6.41
N MET A 283 13.26 10.81 -5.73
CA MET A 283 13.34 11.18 -4.31
C MET A 283 12.60 12.48 -4.00
N PRO A 284 11.89 12.57 -2.86
CA PRO A 284 11.14 13.77 -2.46
C PRO A 284 11.96 15.06 -2.55
N LYS A 285 13.21 15.05 -2.08
CA LYS A 285 14.09 16.23 -2.06
C LYS A 285 14.49 16.76 -3.44
N LYS A 286 14.34 15.96 -4.51
CA LYS A 286 14.68 16.36 -5.88
C LYS A 286 13.46 16.87 -6.67
N GLN A 287 12.28 16.93 -6.06
CA GLN A 287 11.07 17.31 -6.76
C GLN A 287 10.89 18.84 -6.84
N PRO A 288 10.25 19.38 -7.89
CA PRO A 288 10.13 20.83 -8.08
C PRO A 288 9.42 21.58 -6.95
N ASP A 289 8.52 20.91 -6.23
CA ASP A 289 7.76 21.46 -5.08
C ASP A 289 8.38 21.10 -3.72
N ALA A 290 9.58 20.54 -3.69
CA ALA A 290 10.30 20.30 -2.45
C ALA A 290 10.77 21.64 -1.82
N PRO A 291 10.68 21.81 -0.49
CA PRO A 291 11.21 22.99 0.19
C PRO A 291 12.72 23.14 -0.05
N ASN A 292 13.16 24.36 -0.34
CA ASN A 292 14.58 24.68 -0.40
C ASN A 292 15.16 24.74 1.02
N TYR A 293 15.74 23.64 1.50
CA TYR A 293 16.43 23.59 2.79
C TYR A 293 17.79 24.31 2.81
N ALA A 294 18.23 24.89 1.69
CA ALA A 294 19.47 25.66 1.58
C ALA A 294 19.38 27.11 2.09
N LYS A 295 18.27 27.49 2.76
CA LYS A 295 18.04 28.84 3.31
C LYS A 295 17.39 28.81 4.71
N SER A 296 17.82 27.89 5.57
CA SER A 296 17.47 27.89 7.00
C SER A 296 18.72 27.68 7.83
#